data_AF-A0A949I8U2-F1
#
_entry.id   AF-A0A949I8U2-F1
#
_cell.length_a   1.000
_cell.length_b   1.000
_cell.length_c   1.000
_cell.angle_alpha   90.00
_cell.angle_beta   90.00
_cell.angle_gamma   90.00
#
_symmetry.space_group_name_H-M   'P 1'
#
loop_
_entity.id
_entity.type
_entity.pdbx_description
1 polymer ?
#
loop_
_entity_poly.entity_id
_entity_poly.type
_entity_poly.pdbx_seq_one_letter_code
_entity_poly.pdbx_strand_id
1 'polypeptide(L)'
;MKFLATILLMGFMGMALFGLIGMTHQMSGHSGSDCLASFVVGNIICPDGNDSFSYAFYHIQAYQFFGNAFISSFAAISAVIALAFVLAFIFIEIDNRLVLKSQIFYLKKRFSEIIDSLISSRGNFIRWLSLLENSPSAR
;
A
#
# COMPACT_ATOMS: atom_id res chain seq x y z
N MET A 1 -9.97 11.71 -23.88
CA MET A 1 -10.21 10.78 -22.75
C MET A 1 -11.69 10.58 -22.44
N LYS A 2 -12.47 11.65 -22.20
CA LYS A 2 -13.90 11.53 -21.82
C LYS A 2 -14.77 10.79 -22.84
N PHE A 3 -14.65 11.13 -24.12
CA PHE A 3 -15.43 10.50 -25.21
C PHE A 3 -15.14 9.00 -25.37
N LEU A 4 -13.86 8.63 -25.34
CA LEU A 4 -13.42 7.24 -25.42
C LEU A 4 -13.87 6.43 -24.19
N ALA A 5 -13.82 7.04 -22.99
CA ALA A 5 -14.34 6.43 -21.77
C ALA A 5 -15.86 6.19 -21.85
N THR A 6 -16.63 7.15 -22.37
CA THR A 6 -18.08 6.96 -22.58
C THR A 6 -18.40 5.86 -23.57
N ILE A 7 -17.66 5.75 -24.69
CA ILE A 7 -17.86 4.66 -25.66
C ILE A 7 -17.55 3.30 -25.03
N LEU A 8 -16.43 3.20 -24.30
CA LEU A 8 -16.05 1.98 -23.59
C LEU A 8 -17.11 1.56 -22.56
N LEU A 9 -17.60 2.52 -21.77
CA LEU A 9 -18.61 2.26 -20.75
C LEU A 9 -19.92 1.81 -21.40
N MET A 10 -20.33 2.45 -22.50
CA MET A 10 -21.54 2.08 -23.22
C MET A 10 -21.44 0.70 -23.88
N GLY A 11 -20.29 0.38 -24.47
CA GLY A 11 -20.02 -0.95 -25.02
C GLY A 11 -19.96 -2.04 -23.95
N PHE A 12 -19.34 -1.74 -22.80
CA PHE A 12 -19.33 -2.64 -21.65
C PHE A 12 -20.74 -2.89 -21.12
N MET A 13 -21.54 -1.84 -20.94
CA MET A 13 -22.92 -1.96 -20.47
C MET A 13 -23.78 -2.76 -21.47
N GLY A 14 -23.59 -2.51 -22.77
CA GLY A 14 -24.26 -3.27 -23.83
C GLY A 14 -23.90 -4.75 -23.78
N MET A 15 -22.61 -5.10 -23.68
CA MET A 15 -22.19 -6.50 -23.54
C MET A 15 -22.70 -7.14 -22.25
N ALA A 16 -22.73 -6.41 -21.14
CA ALA A 16 -23.26 -6.93 -19.88
C ALA A 16 -24.76 -7.23 -19.95
N LEU A 17 -25.56 -6.33 -20.54
CA LEU A 17 -27.01 -6.48 -20.65
C LEU A 17 -27.42 -7.53 -21.69
N PHE A 18 -26.83 -7.48 -22.89
CA PHE A 18 -27.21 -8.36 -23.99
C PHE A 18 -26.48 -9.70 -23.98
N GLY A 19 -25.30 -9.79 -23.36
CA GLY A 19 -24.51 -11.02 -23.28
C GLY A 19 -25.24 -12.13 -22.53
N LEU A 20 -25.93 -11.80 -21.43
CA LEU A 20 -26.68 -12.78 -20.63
C LEU A 20 -27.91 -13.32 -21.37
N ILE A 21 -28.57 -12.47 -22.15
CA ILE A 21 -29.73 -12.87 -22.96
C ILE A 21 -29.27 -13.79 -24.11
N GLY A 22 -28.10 -13.52 -24.70
CA GLY A 22 -27.51 -14.37 -25.74
C GLY A 22 -27.07 -15.75 -25.28
N MET A 23 -26.81 -15.94 -23.97
CA MET A 23 -26.37 -17.24 -23.41
C MET A 23 -27.47 -18.33 -23.42
N THR A 24 -28.74 -17.95 -23.59
CA THR A 24 -29.90 -18.86 -23.50
C THR A 24 -29.98 -19.84 -24.67
N HIS A 25 -29.36 -19.51 -25.81
CA HIS A 25 -29.65 -20.15 -27.10
C HIS A 25 -28.84 -21.43 -27.42
N GLN A 26 -27.98 -21.94 -26.54
CA GLN A 26 -27.05 -23.02 -26.94
C GLN A 26 -26.65 -24.03 -25.87
N MET A 27 -27.38 -24.14 -24.76
CA MET A 27 -27.00 -25.00 -23.63
C MET A 27 -27.93 -26.20 -23.39
N SER A 28 -28.45 -26.82 -24.44
CA SER A 28 -29.17 -28.11 -24.33
C SER A 28 -28.33 -29.27 -23.75
N GLY A 29 -27.03 -29.05 -23.52
CA GLY A 29 -26.12 -30.01 -22.86
C GLY A 29 -25.81 -29.72 -21.38
N HIS A 30 -26.29 -28.60 -20.82
CA HIS A 30 -26.08 -28.21 -19.41
C HIS A 30 -27.38 -28.12 -18.60
N SER A 31 -28.50 -28.56 -19.16
CA SER A 31 -29.77 -28.75 -18.46
C SER A 31 -29.60 -29.86 -17.41
N GLY A 32 -29.53 -29.50 -16.13
CA GLY A 32 -29.35 -30.47 -15.04
C GLY A 32 -28.41 -30.01 -13.91
N SER A 33 -27.79 -30.99 -13.25
CA SER A 33 -26.88 -30.86 -12.10
C SER A 33 -25.48 -30.33 -12.45
N ASP A 34 -25.10 -30.31 -13.73
CA ASP A 34 -23.73 -30.01 -14.18
C ASP A 34 -23.48 -28.50 -14.39
N CYS A 35 -24.33 -27.68 -13.81
CA CYS A 35 -24.29 -26.23 -13.93
C CYS A 35 -23.54 -25.62 -12.74
N LEU A 36 -22.40 -24.96 -12.98
CA LEU A 36 -21.59 -24.34 -11.91
C LEU A 36 -22.38 -23.32 -11.07
N ALA A 37 -23.33 -22.62 -11.69
CA ALA A 37 -24.20 -21.67 -11.00
C ALA A 37 -25.11 -22.35 -9.96
N SER A 38 -25.44 -23.63 -10.14
CA SER A 38 -26.27 -24.38 -9.17
C SER A 38 -25.60 -24.57 -7.82
N PHE A 39 -24.28 -24.64 -7.76
CA PHE A 39 -23.53 -24.76 -6.49
C PHE A 39 -23.73 -23.56 -5.58
N VAL A 40 -23.98 -22.37 -6.14
CA VAL A 40 -24.01 -21.12 -5.39
C VAL A 40 -25.41 -20.54 -5.25
N VAL A 41 -26.32 -20.83 -6.18
CA VAL A 41 -27.72 -20.34 -6.16
C VAL A 41 -28.66 -21.29 -5.40
N GLY A 42 -28.22 -22.52 -5.06
CA GLY A 42 -28.91 -23.37 -4.08
C GLY A 42 -29.37 -24.73 -4.59
N ASN A 43 -28.56 -25.45 -5.37
CA ASN A 43 -28.82 -26.81 -5.86
C ASN A 43 -30.12 -26.98 -6.66
N ILE A 44 -30.68 -25.89 -7.18
CA ILE A 44 -31.82 -25.93 -8.10
C ILE A 44 -31.25 -26.19 -9.50
N ILE A 45 -31.85 -27.14 -10.21
CA ILE A 45 -31.56 -27.45 -11.62
C ILE A 45 -31.56 -26.13 -12.41
N CYS A 46 -30.51 -25.88 -13.19
CA CYS A 46 -30.42 -24.64 -13.95
C CYS A 46 -31.65 -24.51 -14.87
N PRO A 47 -32.35 -23.37 -14.84
CA PRO A 47 -33.58 -23.20 -15.60
C PRO A 47 -33.31 -23.41 -17.08
N ASP A 48 -34.22 -24.11 -17.76
CA ASP A 48 -34.11 -24.31 -19.20
C ASP A 48 -34.17 -22.94 -19.91
N GLY A 49 -33.35 -22.76 -20.95
CA GLY A 49 -33.23 -21.51 -21.71
C GLY A 49 -34.53 -21.02 -22.40
N ASN A 50 -35.64 -21.74 -22.22
CA ASN A 50 -36.98 -21.37 -22.70
C ASN A 50 -37.49 -20.07 -22.08
N ASP A 51 -37.13 -19.76 -20.84
CA ASP A 51 -37.36 -18.45 -20.23
C ASP A 51 -36.03 -17.69 -20.08
N SER A 52 -35.75 -16.83 -21.06
CA SER A 52 -34.51 -16.05 -21.11
C SER A 52 -34.34 -15.12 -19.92
N PHE A 53 -35.43 -14.64 -19.32
CA PHE A 53 -35.36 -13.74 -18.16
C PHE A 53 -35.01 -14.51 -16.88
N SER A 54 -35.66 -15.64 -16.65
CA SER A 54 -35.36 -16.53 -15.51
C SER A 54 -33.92 -17.04 -15.58
N TYR A 55 -33.47 -17.45 -16.78
CA TYR A 55 -32.09 -17.88 -17.02
C TYR A 55 -31.07 -16.77 -16.73
N ALA A 56 -31.30 -15.54 -17.23
CA ALA A 56 -30.43 -14.41 -17.00
C ALA A 56 -30.36 -14.04 -15.50
N PHE A 57 -31.50 -14.01 -14.81
CA PHE A 57 -31.56 -13.68 -13.39
C PHE A 57 -30.81 -14.70 -12.53
N TYR A 58 -30.95 -15.99 -12.85
CA TYR A 58 -30.23 -17.07 -12.19
C TYR A 58 -28.70 -16.89 -12.30
N HIS A 59 -28.20 -16.56 -13.50
CA HIS A 59 -26.78 -16.32 -13.72
C HIS A 59 -26.30 -15.03 -13.06
N ILE A 60 -27.12 -13.98 -13.01
CA ILE A 60 -26.80 -12.74 -12.27
C ILE A 60 -26.59 -13.05 -10.78
N GLN A 61 -27.43 -13.89 -10.17
CA GLN A 61 -27.26 -14.29 -8.77
C GLN A 61 -25.95 -15.04 -8.55
N ALA A 62 -25.60 -15.96 -9.45
CA ALA A 62 -24.31 -16.66 -9.39
C ALA A 62 -23.13 -15.67 -9.54
N TYR A 63 -23.20 -14.74 -10.49
CA TYR A 63 -22.19 -13.69 -10.66
C TYR A 63 -22.06 -12.80 -9.42
N GLN A 64 -23.16 -12.46 -8.76
CA GLN A 64 -23.12 -11.70 -7.51
C GLN A 64 -22.42 -12.48 -6.40
N PHE A 65 -22.70 -13.78 -6.27
CA PHE A 65 -22.05 -14.62 -5.27
C PHE A 65 -20.53 -14.70 -5.50
N PHE A 66 -20.11 -15.05 -6.71
CA PHE A 66 -18.69 -15.11 -7.05
C PHE A 66 -18.02 -13.73 -6.94
N GLY A 67 -18.67 -12.69 -7.45
CA GLY A 67 -18.18 -11.32 -7.38
C GLY A 67 -17.96 -10.86 -5.93
N ASN A 68 -18.89 -11.13 -5.02
CA ASN A 68 -18.76 -10.79 -3.61
C ASN A 68 -17.62 -11.57 -2.93
N ALA A 69 -17.42 -12.85 -3.28
CA ALA A 69 -16.28 -13.62 -2.78
C ALA A 69 -14.94 -13.00 -3.23
N PHE A 70 -14.84 -12.59 -4.50
CA PHE A 70 -13.66 -11.89 -5.01
C PHE A 70 -13.45 -10.52 -4.38
N ILE A 71 -14.50 -9.70 -4.25
CA ILE A 71 -14.41 -8.36 -3.67
C ILE A 71 -13.97 -8.43 -2.21
N SER A 72 -14.55 -9.33 -1.41
CA SER A 72 -14.14 -9.49 -0.01
C SER A 72 -12.68 -9.91 0.12
N SER A 73 -12.25 -10.87 -0.71
CA SER A 73 -10.86 -11.33 -0.75
C SER A 73 -9.90 -10.24 -1.21
N PHE A 74 -10.26 -9.49 -2.26
CA PHE A 74 -9.47 -8.40 -2.78
C PHE A 74 -9.36 -7.24 -1.79
N ALA A 75 -10.45 -6.89 -1.12
CA ALA A 75 -10.47 -5.88 -0.07
C ALA A 75 -9.51 -6.26 1.07
N ALA A 76 -9.57 -7.51 1.54
CA ALA A 76 -8.66 -8.01 2.57
C ALA A 76 -7.19 -7.95 2.13
N ILE A 77 -6.88 -8.42 0.91
CA ILE A 77 -5.52 -8.37 0.35
C ILE A 77 -5.03 -6.93 0.22
N SER A 78 -5.88 -6.03 -0.29
CA SER A 78 -5.53 -4.61 -0.45
C SER A 78 -5.28 -3.93 0.90
N ALA A 79 -6.05 -4.29 1.94
CA ALA A 79 -5.86 -3.78 3.29
C ALA A 79 -4.54 -4.26 3.91
N VAL A 80 -4.18 -5.53 3.70
CA VAL A 80 -2.88 -6.08 4.15
C VAL A 80 -1.73 -5.38 3.44
N ILE A 81 -1.82 -5.17 2.12
CA ILE A 81 -0.81 -4.44 1.36
C ILE A 81 -0.67 -3.01 1.87
N ALA A 82 -1.79 -2.31 2.06
CA ALA A 82 -1.79 -0.94 2.59
C ALA A 82 -1.15 -0.87 3.99
N LEU A 83 -1.48 -1.81 4.88
CA LEU A 83 -0.87 -1.90 6.21
C LEU A 83 0.64 -2.13 6.12
N ALA A 84 1.10 -3.01 5.23
CA ALA A 84 2.53 -3.26 5.02
C ALA A 84 3.26 -1.99 4.54
N PHE A 85 2.66 -1.21 3.64
CA PHE A 85 3.22 0.08 3.21
C PHE A 85 3.29 1.10 4.35
N VAL A 86 2.23 1.21 5.16
CA VAL A 86 2.22 2.11 6.32
C VAL A 86 3.30 1.73 7.32
N LEU A 87 3.43 0.44 7.63
CA LEU A 87 4.47 -0.04 8.55
C LEU A 87 5.87 0.22 7.98
N ALA A 88 6.11 -0.07 6.71
CA ALA A 88 7.39 0.19 6.06
C ALA A 88 7.76 1.68 6.14
N PHE A 89 6.80 2.58 5.89
CA PHE A 89 7.02 4.02 5.99
C PHE A 89 7.37 4.46 7.43
N ILE A 90 6.67 3.91 8.43
CA ILE A 90 6.97 4.17 9.84
C ILE A 90 8.38 3.70 10.20
N PHE A 91 8.78 2.50 9.78
CA PHE A 91 10.12 1.98 10.06
C PHE A 91 11.23 2.82 9.42
N ILE A 92 11.06 3.26 8.18
CA ILE A 92 12.01 4.15 7.49
C ILE A 92 12.14 5.49 8.24
N GLU A 93 11.02 6.06 8.67
CA GLU A 93 11.01 7.35 9.38
C GLU A 93 11.64 7.24 10.77
N ILE A 94 11.42 6.13 11.49
CA ILE A 94 12.06 5.86 12.78
C ILE A 94 13.57 5.69 12.60
N ASP A 95 14.01 4.92 11.62
CA ASP A 95 15.43 4.67 11.36
C ASP A 95 16.15 5.98 10.99
N ASN A 96 15.57 6.78 10.10
CA ASN A 96 16.09 8.10 9.74
C ASN A 96 16.21 9.02 10.97
N ARG A 97 15.22 9.02 11.86
CA ARG A 97 15.27 9.82 13.10
C ARG A 97 16.34 9.34 14.07
N LEU A 98 16.54 8.03 14.19
CA LEU A 98 17.58 7.45 15.04
C LEU A 98 18.98 7.76 14.50
N VAL A 99 19.19 7.63 13.19
CA VAL A 99 20.44 7.98 12.51
C VAL A 99 20.74 9.47 12.67
N LEU A 100 19.75 10.34 12.43
CA LEU A 100 19.91 11.79 12.57
C LEU A 100 20.25 12.18 14.01
N LYS A 101 19.57 11.58 15.00
CA LYS A 101 19.83 11.83 16.43
C LYS A 101 21.24 11.39 16.83
N SER A 102 21.72 10.26 16.31
CA SER A 102 23.08 9.77 16.54
C SER A 102 24.14 10.71 15.95
N GLN A 103 23.93 11.19 14.72
CA GLN A 103 24.83 12.14 14.07
C GLN A 103 24.89 13.48 14.81
N ILE A 104 23.74 14.01 15.24
CA ILE A 104 23.68 15.25 16.04
C ILE A 104 24.41 15.06 17.38
N PHE A 105 24.24 13.92 18.05
CA PHE A 105 24.94 13.63 19.30
C PHE A 105 26.45 13.57 19.10
N TYR A 106 26.93 12.90 18.04
CA TYR A 106 28.34 12.82 17.70
C TYR A 106 28.94 14.21 17.40
N LEU A 107 28.26 15.02 16.58
CA LEU A 107 28.68 16.38 16.26
C LEU A 107 28.75 17.26 17.51
N LYS A 108 27.76 17.19 18.39
CA LYS A 108 27.74 17.95 19.65
C LYS A 108 28.90 17.57 20.56
N LYS A 109 29.21 16.27 20.67
CA LYS A 109 30.35 15.78 21.45
C LYS A 109 31.67 16.32 20.88
N ARG A 110 31.86 16.22 19.57
CA ARG A 110 33.08 16.69 18.89
C ARG A 110 33.26 18.21 19.00
N PHE A 111 32.17 18.99 18.94
CA PHE A 111 32.23 20.43 19.18
C PHE A 111 32.65 20.76 20.62
N SER A 112 32.13 20.04 21.61
CA SER A 112 32.53 20.21 23.01
C SER A 112 34.03 19.96 23.20
N GLU A 113 34.54 18.85 22.66
CA GLU A 113 35.96 18.50 22.74
C GLU A 113 36.88 19.57 22.11
N ILE A 114 36.46 20.15 20.97
CA ILE A 114 37.19 21.24 20.32
C ILE A 114 37.19 22.51 21.19
N ILE A 115 36.04 22.87 21.77
CA ILE A 115 35.92 24.04 22.65
C ILE A 115 36.78 23.84 23.91
N ASP A 116 36.72 22.67 24.53
CA ASP A 116 37.51 22.35 25.71
C ASP A 116 39.01 22.40 25.42
N SER A 117 39.44 21.89 24.25
CA SER A 117 40.82 21.99 23.77
C SER A 117 41.25 23.44 23.56
N LEU A 118 40.41 24.27 22.94
CA LEU A 118 40.69 25.69 22.73
C LEU A 118 40.83 26.45 24.05
N ILE A 119 39.92 26.23 24.99
CA ILE A 119 39.95 26.85 26.32
C ILE A 119 41.22 26.44 27.07
N SER A 120 41.56 25.14 27.05
CA SER A 120 42.79 24.63 27.66
C SER A 120 44.05 25.24 27.03
N SER A 121 44.11 25.30 25.69
CA SER A 121 45.24 25.89 24.97
C SER A 121 45.42 27.38 25.28
N ARG A 122 44.32 28.13 25.40
CA ARG A 122 44.33 29.55 25.76
C ARG A 122 44.83 29.74 27.19
N GLY A 123 44.39 28.91 28.14
CA GLY A 123 44.89 28.94 29.52
C GLY A 123 46.39 28.67 29.59
N ASN A 124 46.88 27.69 28.84
CA ASN A 124 48.31 27.37 28.74
C ASN A 124 49.11 28.51 28.10
N PHE A 125 48.58 29.15 27.06
CA PHE A 125 49.20 30.30 26.42
C PHE A 125 49.31 31.50 27.36
N ILE A 126 48.23 31.85 28.07
CA ILE A 126 48.24 32.93 29.07
C ILE A 126 49.24 32.62 30.18
N ARG A 127 49.25 31.38 30.68
CA ARG A 127 50.23 30.95 31.70
C ARG A 127 51.66 31.06 31.20
N TRP A 128 51.94 30.61 29.97
CA TRP A 128 53.26 30.75 29.36
C TRP A 128 53.69 32.22 29.27
N LEU A 129 52.77 33.10 28.83
CA LEU A 129 53.01 34.54 28.73
C LEU A 129 53.32 35.17 30.10
N SER A 130 52.56 34.79 31.14
CA SER A 130 52.81 35.28 32.50
C SER A 130 54.15 34.84 33.08
N LEU A 131 54.62 33.63 32.73
CA LEU A 131 55.94 33.14 33.17
C LEU A 131 57.07 33.86 32.45
N LEU A 132 56.87 34.22 31.19
CA LEU A 132 57.83 34.99 30.41
C LEU A 132 58.03 36.40 31.00
N GLU A 133 56.92 37.10 31.28
CA GLU A 133 56.94 38.45 31.86
C GLU A 133 57.56 38.49 33.26
N ASN A 134 57.34 37.45 34.07
CA ASN A 134 57.86 37.37 35.44
C ASN A 134 59.22 36.64 35.53
N SER A 135 59.87 36.37 34.40
CA SER A 135 61.16 35.68 34.40
C SER A 135 62.29 36.60 34.89
N PRO A 136 63.22 36.11 35.71
CA PRO A 136 64.32 36.91 36.28
C PRO A 136 65.33 37.41 35.25
N SER A 137 65.26 36.94 34.00
CA SER A 137 66.07 37.39 32.87
C SER A 137 65.57 38.68 32.20
N ALA A 138 64.35 39.15 32.53
CA ALA A 138 63.78 40.38 31.98
C ALA A 138 64.05 41.63 32.84
N ARG A 139 64.81 41.48 33.93
CA ARG A 139 65.15 42.56 34.87
C ARG A 139 66.61 42.95 34.81
#